data_AF-A0AA86N1D0-F1
#
_entry.id   AF-A0AA86N1D0-F1
#
_cell.length_a   1.000
_cell.length_b   1.000
_cell.length_c   1.000
_cell.angle_alpha   90.00
_cell.angle_beta   90.00
_cell.angle_gamma   90.00
#
_symmetry.space_group_name_H-M   'P 1'
#
loop_
_entity.id
_entity.type
_entity.pdbx_description
1 polymer ?
#
loop_
_entity_poly.entity_id
_entity_poly.type
_entity_poly.pdbx_seq_one_letter_code
_entity_poly.pdbx_strand_id
1 'polypeptide(L)'
;MPCASANESIMMLLSLLDQEITELEVLADLVQEERRALSRCSIFSLDGIAQRRLHTVHQLEQLEIRRAQLADRLAQEQGFRLGQEGLRRLADRLGGQIGDRLHAAGWRLTDLVEEVRGGMAINHLALSGLREHAENALRLWQDGGELSLYSASGVRKPAVSTARVVAHKG
;
A
#
# COMPACT_ATOMS: atom_id res chain seq x y z
N MET A 1 34.95 7.40 -26.96
CA MET A 1 34.32 6.08 -27.16
C MET A 1 34.02 5.48 -25.80
N PRO A 2 32.77 5.11 -25.49
CA PRO A 2 32.46 4.46 -24.22
C PRO A 2 33.21 3.13 -24.12
N CYS A 3 33.85 2.87 -22.98
CA CYS A 3 34.47 1.60 -22.68
C CYS A 3 33.41 0.50 -22.69
N ALA A 4 33.74 -0.72 -23.12
CA ALA A 4 32.80 -1.84 -23.17
C ALA A 4 32.08 -2.09 -21.83
N SER A 5 32.77 -1.81 -20.71
CA SER A 5 32.20 -1.90 -19.34
C SER A 5 31.07 -0.90 -19.07
N ALA A 6 31.13 0.31 -19.65
CA ALA A 6 30.11 1.32 -19.44
C ALA A 6 28.80 0.94 -20.14
N ASN A 7 28.88 0.39 -21.36
CA ASN A 7 27.71 -0.09 -22.07
C ASN A 7 27.05 -1.27 -21.34
N GLU A 8 27.83 -2.18 -20.77
CA GLU A 8 27.32 -3.29 -19.95
C GLU A 8 26.58 -2.78 -18.71
N SER A 9 27.16 -1.84 -17.96
CA SER A 9 26.53 -1.22 -16.80
C SER A 9 25.22 -0.50 -17.15
N ILE A 10 25.15 0.15 -18.32
CA ILE A 10 23.93 0.84 -18.78
C ILE A 10 22.83 -0.16 -19.15
N MET A 11 23.18 -1.27 -19.81
CA MET A 11 22.22 -2.32 -20.10
C MET A 11 21.71 -3.01 -18.83
N MET A 12 22.59 -3.20 -17.83
CA MET A 12 22.18 -3.71 -16.52
C MET A 12 21.25 -2.74 -15.79
N LEU A 13 21.49 -1.43 -15.90
CA LEU A 13 20.61 -0.40 -15.34
C LEU A 13 19.22 -0.46 -15.98
N LEU A 14 19.13 -0.54 -17.30
CA LEU A 14 17.85 -0.68 -18.00
C LEU A 14 17.09 -1.94 -17.57
N SER A 15 17.79 -3.08 -17.44
CA SER A 15 17.19 -4.32 -16.95
C SER A 15 16.63 -4.18 -15.52
N LEU A 16 17.34 -3.47 -14.63
CA LEU A 16 16.85 -3.20 -13.28
C LEU A 16 15.61 -2.28 -13.30
N LEU A 17 15.61 -1.24 -14.14
CA LEU A 17 14.45 -0.35 -14.27
C LEU A 17 13.23 -1.08 -14.83
N ASP A 18 13.42 -1.94 -15.83
CA ASP A 18 12.33 -2.76 -16.40
C ASP A 18 11.74 -3.71 -15.33
N GLN A 19 12.58 -4.28 -14.45
CA GLN A 19 12.13 -5.09 -13.31
C GLN A 19 11.38 -4.25 -12.27
N GLU A 20 11.90 -3.07 -11.90
CA GLU A 20 11.23 -2.14 -10.97
C GLU A 20 9.85 -1.73 -11.50
N ILE A 21 9.73 -1.44 -12.80
CA ILE A 21 8.45 -1.11 -13.44
C ILE A 21 7.48 -2.29 -13.30
N THR A 22 7.93 -3.51 -13.60
CA THR A 22 7.08 -4.71 -13.51
C THR A 22 6.55 -4.92 -12.09
N GLU A 23 7.42 -4.81 -11.09
CA GLU A 23 7.02 -4.97 -9.68
C GLU A 23 6.10 -3.83 -9.20
N LEU A 24 6.30 -2.61 -9.68
CA LEU A 24 5.40 -1.48 -9.38
C LEU A 24 4.03 -1.63 -10.03
N GLU A 25 3.94 -2.19 -11.24
CA GLU A 25 2.67 -2.51 -11.90
C GLU A 25 1.90 -3.57 -11.10
N VAL A 26 2.58 -4.63 -10.65
CA VAL A 26 1.99 -5.63 -9.75
C VAL A 26 1.51 -4.98 -8.45
N LEU A 27 2.29 -4.06 -7.88
CA LEU A 27 1.90 -3.35 -6.66
C LEU A 27 0.67 -2.45 -6.88
N ALA A 28 0.61 -1.74 -8.01
CA ALA A 28 -0.53 -0.91 -8.39
C ALA A 28 -1.81 -1.76 -8.51
N ASP A 29 -1.71 -2.92 -9.17
CA ASP A 29 -2.82 -3.87 -9.28
C ASP A 29 -3.28 -4.38 -7.91
N LEU A 30 -2.35 -4.74 -7.03
CA LEU A 30 -2.68 -5.17 -5.66
C LEU A 30 -3.38 -4.07 -4.85
N VAL A 31 -2.98 -2.81 -5.03
CA VAL A 31 -3.64 -1.66 -4.40
C VAL A 31 -5.07 -1.49 -4.92
N GLN A 32 -5.31 -1.72 -6.21
CA GLN A 32 -6.67 -1.71 -6.77
C GLN A 32 -7.50 -2.91 -6.31
N GLU A 33 -6.90 -4.10 -6.21
CA GLU A 33 -7.55 -5.29 -5.64
C GLU A 33 -7.98 -5.06 -4.19
N GLU A 34 -7.10 -4.48 -3.37
CA GLU A 34 -7.40 -4.12 -1.97
C GLU A 34 -8.60 -3.17 -1.93
N ARG A 35 -8.62 -2.14 -2.78
CA ARG A 35 -9.75 -1.21 -2.87
C ARG A 35 -11.07 -1.90 -3.18
N ARG A 36 -11.07 -2.83 -4.13
CA ARG A 36 -12.26 -3.62 -4.49
C ARG A 36 -12.69 -4.53 -3.35
N ALA A 37 -11.75 -5.15 -2.65
CA ALA A 37 -12.03 -5.97 -1.48
C ALA A 37 -12.64 -5.16 -0.32
N LEU A 38 -12.08 -3.98 -0.03
CA LEU A 38 -12.61 -3.04 0.96
C LEU A 38 -14.04 -2.61 0.61
N SER A 39 -14.27 -2.24 -0.65
CA SER A 39 -15.61 -1.82 -1.13
C SER A 39 -16.65 -2.92 -1.03
N ARG A 40 -16.23 -4.20 -1.08
CA ARG A 40 -17.10 -5.38 -0.96
C ARG A 40 -17.14 -5.96 0.45
N CYS A 41 -16.46 -5.34 1.43
CA CYS A 41 -16.27 -5.86 2.78
C CYS A 41 -15.74 -7.31 2.82
N SER A 42 -14.88 -7.69 1.86
CA SER A 42 -14.37 -9.07 1.75
C SER A 42 -13.12 -9.29 2.60
N ILE A 43 -13.31 -9.48 3.90
CA ILE A 43 -12.22 -9.59 4.89
C ILE A 43 -11.24 -10.74 4.56
N PHE A 44 -11.75 -11.88 4.09
CA PHE A 44 -10.92 -13.06 3.78
C PHE A 44 -9.92 -12.83 2.64
N SER A 45 -10.19 -11.88 1.75
CA SER A 45 -9.28 -11.54 0.65
C SER A 45 -8.17 -10.56 1.05
N LEU A 46 -8.37 -9.78 2.11
CA LEU A 46 -7.44 -8.71 2.51
C LEU A 46 -6.11 -9.25 3.05
N ASP A 47 -6.12 -10.35 3.79
CA ASP A 47 -4.88 -10.96 4.33
C ASP A 47 -3.95 -11.44 3.21
N GLY A 48 -4.50 -12.17 2.23
CA GLY A 48 -3.73 -12.62 1.06
C GLY A 48 -3.25 -11.46 0.17
N ILE A 49 -4.01 -10.38 0.05
CA ILE A 49 -3.56 -9.16 -0.64
C ILE A 49 -2.42 -8.48 0.14
N ALA A 50 -2.52 -8.38 1.46
CA ALA A 50 -1.51 -7.77 2.32
C ALA A 50 -0.18 -8.55 2.27
N GLN A 51 -0.22 -9.89 2.32
CA GLN A 51 0.97 -10.73 2.21
C GLN A 51 1.67 -10.57 0.85
N ARG A 52 0.91 -10.58 -0.25
CA ARG A 52 1.46 -10.36 -1.60
C ARG A 52 2.08 -8.97 -1.72
N ARG A 53 1.41 -7.93 -1.20
CA ARG A 53 1.95 -6.57 -1.16
C ARG A 53 3.26 -6.49 -0.39
N LEU A 54 3.34 -7.09 0.80
CA LEU A 54 4.57 -7.12 1.59
C LEU A 54 5.71 -7.77 0.81
N HIS A 55 5.43 -8.88 0.13
CA HIS A 55 6.40 -9.55 -0.73
C HIS A 55 6.90 -8.65 -1.86
N THR A 56 6.00 -8.02 -2.62
CA THR A 56 6.34 -7.09 -3.71
C THR A 56 7.15 -5.88 -3.22
N VAL A 57 6.78 -5.29 -2.08
CA VAL A 57 7.53 -4.18 -1.48
C VAL A 57 8.96 -4.62 -1.12
N HIS A 58 9.13 -5.84 -0.61
CA HIS A 58 10.47 -6.37 -0.34
C HIS A 58 11.29 -6.58 -1.62
N GLN A 59 10.67 -7.06 -2.72
CA GLN A 59 11.37 -7.16 -4.01
C GLN A 59 11.82 -5.78 -4.52
N LEU A 60 10.94 -4.77 -4.42
CA LEU A 60 11.27 -3.39 -4.80
C LEU A 60 12.43 -2.83 -3.97
N GLU A 61 12.48 -3.10 -2.67
CA GLU A 61 13.60 -2.71 -1.81
C GLU A 61 14.92 -3.36 -2.28
N GLN A 62 14.90 -4.65 -2.63
CA GLN A 62 16.09 -5.33 -3.16
C GLN A 62 16.54 -4.75 -4.50
N LEU A 63 15.60 -4.41 -5.39
CA LEU A 63 15.89 -3.76 -6.67
C LEU A 63 16.48 -2.36 -6.48
N GLU A 64 15.92 -1.57 -5.56
CA GLU A 64 16.41 -0.23 -5.25
C GLU A 64 17.86 -0.27 -4.72
N ILE A 65 18.19 -1.21 -3.83
CA ILE A 65 19.56 -1.40 -3.32
C ILE A 65 20.51 -1.73 -4.48
N ARG A 66 20.13 -2.66 -5.37
CA ARG A 66 20.96 -3.04 -6.53
C ARG A 66 21.14 -1.87 -7.49
N ARG A 67 20.08 -1.11 -7.76
CA ARG A 67 20.12 0.10 -8.58
C ARG A 67 21.01 1.16 -7.96
N ALA A 68 20.94 1.39 -6.66
CA ALA A 68 21.81 2.32 -5.94
C ALA A 68 23.30 1.93 -6.05
N GLN A 69 23.62 0.65 -5.85
CA GLN A 69 24.99 0.15 -6.01
C GLN A 69 25.52 0.29 -7.44
N LEU A 70 24.67 0.09 -8.45
CA LEU A 70 25.04 0.31 -9.85
C LEU A 70 25.18 1.80 -10.16
N ALA A 71 24.29 2.62 -9.61
CA ALA A 71 24.31 4.06 -9.73
C ALA A 71 25.60 4.66 -9.15
N ASP A 72 26.07 4.17 -8.01
CA ASP A 72 27.33 4.59 -7.41
C ASP A 72 28.54 4.22 -8.26
N ARG A 73 28.56 3.01 -8.84
CA ARG A 73 29.62 2.59 -9.78
C ARG A 73 29.66 3.47 -11.01
N LEU A 74 28.51 3.67 -11.66
CA LEU A 74 28.39 4.55 -12.81
C LEU A 74 28.75 6.00 -12.47
N ALA A 75 28.42 6.48 -11.27
CA ALA A 75 28.78 7.81 -10.81
C ALA A 75 30.29 8.00 -10.66
N GLN A 76 30.99 6.97 -10.15
CA GLN A 76 32.46 6.97 -10.07
C GLN A 76 33.11 6.95 -11.46
N GLU A 77 32.54 6.20 -12.41
CA GLU A 77 33.07 6.10 -13.77
C GLU A 77 32.79 7.35 -14.63
N GLN A 78 31.63 7.98 -14.45
CA GLN A 78 31.14 9.03 -15.34
C GLN A 78 31.14 10.44 -14.73
N GLY A 79 31.43 10.55 -13.42
CA GLY A 79 31.56 11.82 -12.71
C GLY A 79 30.24 12.53 -12.39
N PHE A 80 29.11 11.83 -12.31
CA PHE A 80 27.82 12.41 -11.90
C PHE A 80 26.95 11.44 -11.10
N ARG A 81 26.17 11.95 -10.15
CA ARG A 81 25.26 11.14 -9.32
C ARG A 81 24.01 10.73 -10.11
N LEU A 82 23.65 9.45 -10.01
CA LEU A 82 22.46 8.88 -10.63
C LEU A 82 21.24 9.03 -9.72
N GLY A 83 20.63 10.22 -9.77
CA GLY A 83 19.23 10.47 -9.38
C GLY A 83 18.33 10.64 -10.60
N GLN A 84 17.10 11.13 -10.43
CA GLN A 84 16.19 11.49 -11.54
C GLN A 84 16.88 12.36 -12.61
N GLU A 85 17.50 13.45 -12.18
CA GLU A 85 18.26 14.36 -13.05
C GLU A 85 19.53 13.69 -13.63
N GLY A 86 20.12 12.75 -12.90
CA GLY A 86 21.27 11.97 -13.38
C GLY A 86 20.90 10.97 -14.48
N LEU A 87 19.76 10.28 -14.34
CA LEU A 87 19.18 9.41 -15.36
C LEU A 87 18.84 10.20 -16.62
N ARG A 88 18.22 11.37 -16.45
CA ARG A 88 17.90 12.28 -17.56
C ARG A 88 19.17 12.69 -18.33
N ARG A 89 20.21 13.13 -17.61
CA ARG A 89 21.50 13.50 -18.23
C ARG A 89 22.20 12.31 -18.88
N LEU A 90 22.12 11.12 -18.29
CA LEU A 90 22.67 9.90 -18.86
C LEU A 90 21.94 9.54 -20.16
N ALA A 91 20.61 9.63 -20.17
CA ALA A 91 19.78 9.41 -21.35
C ALA A 91 20.12 10.40 -22.48
N ASP A 92 20.22 11.69 -22.15
CA ASP A 92 20.58 12.75 -23.09
C ASP A 92 21.99 12.55 -23.68
N ARG A 93 22.94 12.05 -22.88
CA ARG A 93 24.30 11.74 -23.33
C ARG A 93 24.36 10.51 -24.23
N LEU A 94 23.57 9.47 -23.93
CA LEU A 94 23.54 8.25 -24.72
C LEU A 94 22.91 8.50 -26.09
N GLY A 95 21.81 9.26 -26.10
CA GLY A 95 21.01 9.50 -27.30
C GLY A 95 20.45 8.20 -27.92
N GLY A 96 19.74 8.37 -29.04
CA GLY A 96 19.14 7.27 -29.78
C GLY A 96 18.23 6.37 -28.94
N GLN A 97 18.05 5.13 -29.39
CA GLN A 97 17.08 4.20 -28.79
C GLN A 97 17.34 3.89 -27.31
N ILE A 98 18.60 3.87 -26.87
CA ILE A 98 18.95 3.57 -25.48
C ILE A 98 18.59 4.77 -24.59
N GLY A 99 18.91 5.99 -25.01
CA GLY A 99 18.51 7.21 -24.31
C GLY A 99 17.00 7.34 -24.21
N ASP A 100 16.28 7.10 -25.31
CA ASP A 100 14.81 7.16 -25.35
C ASP A 100 14.17 6.15 -24.39
N ARG A 101 14.68 4.91 -24.34
CA ARG A 101 14.22 3.89 -23.39
C ARG A 101 14.49 4.29 -21.95
N LEU A 102 15.65 4.87 -21.65
CA LEU A 102 16.00 5.29 -20.29
C LEU A 102 15.10 6.44 -19.81
N HIS A 103 14.79 7.41 -20.68
CA HIS A 103 13.80 8.44 -20.41
C HIS A 103 12.43 7.82 -20.14
N ALA A 104 11.93 7.00 -21.06
CA ALA A 104 10.62 6.37 -20.93
C ALA A 104 10.47 5.59 -19.62
N ALA A 105 11.50 4.82 -19.25
CA ALA A 105 11.53 4.08 -17.99
C ALA A 105 11.47 5.01 -16.76
N GLY A 106 12.25 6.10 -16.77
CA GLY A 106 12.25 7.08 -15.68
C GLY A 106 10.90 7.77 -15.48
N TRP A 107 10.24 8.17 -16.58
CA TRP A 107 8.88 8.73 -16.53
C TRP A 107 7.87 7.70 -16.00
N ARG A 108 7.90 6.48 -16.57
CA ARG A 108 6.97 5.41 -16.17
C ARG A 108 7.09 5.05 -14.69
N LEU A 109 8.31 4.97 -14.16
CA LEU A 109 8.55 4.74 -12.73
C LEU A 109 7.94 5.84 -11.86
N THR A 110 8.10 7.09 -12.27
CA THR A 110 7.56 8.25 -11.52
C THR A 110 6.04 8.18 -11.47
N ASP A 111 5.40 7.94 -12.61
CA ASP A 111 3.94 7.85 -12.71
C ASP A 111 3.40 6.70 -11.85
N LEU A 112 4.03 5.51 -11.92
CA LEU A 112 3.62 4.34 -11.15
C LEU A 112 3.79 4.54 -9.64
N VAL A 113 4.88 5.16 -9.20
CA VAL A 113 5.09 5.45 -7.77
C VAL A 113 4.00 6.40 -7.26
N GLU A 114 3.66 7.44 -8.01
CA GLU A 114 2.59 8.37 -7.63
C GLU A 114 1.21 7.69 -7.66
N GLU A 115 0.96 6.81 -8.63
CA GLU A 115 -0.26 6.00 -8.68
C GLU A 115 -0.40 5.09 -7.45
N VAL A 116 0.65 4.34 -7.11
CA VAL A 116 0.67 3.47 -5.92
C VAL A 116 0.46 4.29 -4.65
N ARG A 117 1.15 5.43 -4.49
CA ARG A 117 1.01 6.31 -3.33
C ARG A 117 -0.39 6.85 -3.17
N GLY A 118 -0.96 7.43 -4.23
CA GLY A 118 -2.34 7.93 -4.24
C GLY A 118 -3.33 6.80 -3.98
N GLY A 119 -3.06 5.63 -4.56
CA GLY A 119 -3.83 4.41 -4.38
C GLY A 119 -3.91 3.96 -2.91
N MET A 120 -2.75 3.84 -2.27
CA MET A 120 -2.61 3.45 -0.86
C MET A 120 -3.22 4.49 0.09
N ALA A 121 -3.06 5.78 -0.19
CA ALA A 121 -3.65 6.85 0.62
C ALA A 121 -5.18 6.74 0.68
N ILE A 122 -5.83 6.47 -0.46
CA ILE A 122 -7.27 6.25 -0.53
C ILE A 122 -7.68 4.99 0.24
N ASN A 123 -6.95 3.89 0.09
CA ASN A 123 -7.26 2.64 0.80
C ASN A 123 -7.12 2.82 2.32
N HIS A 124 -6.11 3.57 2.77
CA HIS A 124 -5.93 3.91 4.18
C HIS A 124 -7.07 4.76 4.73
N LEU A 125 -7.57 5.73 3.97
CA LEU A 125 -8.74 6.53 4.33
C LEU A 125 -9.99 5.65 4.48
N ALA A 126 -10.21 4.73 3.54
CA ALA A 126 -11.34 3.79 3.59
C ALA A 126 -11.28 2.88 4.83
N LEU A 127 -10.11 2.32 5.14
CA LEU A 127 -9.90 1.51 6.34
C LEU A 127 -10.15 2.30 7.62
N SER A 128 -9.67 3.55 7.68
CA SER A 128 -9.89 4.43 8.83
C SER A 128 -11.38 4.73 9.05
N GLY A 129 -12.12 5.01 7.98
CA GLY A 129 -13.58 5.22 8.07
C GLY A 129 -14.33 3.96 8.51
N LEU A 130 -13.99 2.79 7.97
CA LEU A 130 -14.59 1.51 8.39
C LEU A 130 -14.34 1.24 9.88
N ARG A 131 -13.12 1.50 10.36
CA ARG A 131 -12.75 1.37 11.77
C ARG A 131 -13.58 2.32 12.65
N GLU A 132 -13.67 3.59 12.28
CA GLU A 132 -14.45 4.59 13.03
C GLU A 132 -15.93 4.19 13.12
N HIS A 133 -16.53 3.71 12.03
CA HIS A 133 -17.90 3.21 12.04
C HIS A 133 -18.08 2.00 12.96
N ALA A 134 -17.14 1.05 12.96
CA ALA A 134 -17.17 -0.10 13.86
C ALA A 134 -17.05 0.33 15.34
N GLU A 135 -16.14 1.25 15.65
CA GLU A 135 -15.97 1.79 17.01
C GLU A 135 -17.24 2.53 17.48
N ASN A 136 -17.85 3.35 16.61
CA ASN A 136 -19.11 4.04 16.93
C ASN A 136 -20.27 3.06 17.13
N ALA A 137 -20.38 2.02 16.31
CA ALA A 137 -21.38 0.97 16.49
C ALA A 137 -21.21 0.24 17.83
N LEU A 138 -19.96 -0.08 18.21
CA LEU A 138 -19.65 -0.68 19.50
C LEU A 138 -20.00 0.24 20.67
N ARG A 139 -19.70 1.54 20.57
CA ARG A 139 -20.08 2.53 21.60
C ARG A 139 -21.59 2.63 21.75
N LEU A 140 -22.34 2.76 20.66
CA LEU A 140 -23.81 2.77 20.71
C LEU A 140 -24.38 1.50 21.35
N TRP A 141 -23.76 0.35 21.09
CA TRP A 141 -24.16 -0.90 21.71
C TRP A 141 -23.87 -0.93 23.23
N GLN A 142 -22.74 -0.36 23.66
CA GLN A 142 -22.37 -0.23 25.07
C GLN A 142 -23.23 0.81 25.81
N ASP A 143 -23.57 1.92 25.15
CA ASP A 143 -24.33 3.05 25.71
C ASP A 143 -25.85 2.83 25.74
N GLY A 144 -26.34 1.70 25.22
CA GLY A 144 -27.76 1.33 25.13
C GLY A 144 -28.54 1.18 26.46
N GLY A 145 -27.99 1.68 27.58
CA GLY A 145 -28.70 1.97 28.82
C GLY A 145 -28.77 0.83 29.84
N GLU A 146 -29.04 1.20 31.11
CA GLU A 146 -29.16 0.32 32.30
C GLU A 146 -30.23 -0.79 32.20
N LEU A 147 -31.03 -0.81 31.13
CA LEU A 147 -32.09 -1.79 30.86
C LEU A 147 -31.75 -2.74 29.70
N SER A 148 -30.60 -2.56 29.05
CA SER A 148 -30.13 -3.51 28.03
C SER A 148 -29.67 -4.79 28.70
N LEU A 149 -30.15 -5.95 28.20
CA LEU A 149 -29.69 -7.29 28.58
C LEU A 149 -28.16 -7.47 28.44
N TYR A 150 -27.49 -6.55 27.75
CA TYR A 150 -26.05 -6.53 27.48
C TYR A 150 -25.31 -5.42 28.23
N SER A 151 -25.90 -4.81 29.27
CA SER A 151 -25.21 -3.77 30.04
C SER A 151 -23.88 -4.31 30.60
N ALA A 152 -22.80 -3.54 30.43
CA ALA A 152 -21.44 -3.93 30.79
C ALA A 152 -21.26 -4.27 32.29
N SER A 153 -22.20 -3.87 33.15
CA SER A 153 -22.17 -4.15 34.59
C SER A 153 -22.54 -5.60 34.92
N GLY A 154 -23.16 -6.36 34.01
CA GLY A 154 -23.61 -7.73 34.28
C GLY A 154 -24.68 -7.84 35.39
N VAL A 155 -25.11 -6.71 35.95
CA VAL A 155 -26.12 -6.68 37.01
C VAL A 155 -27.49 -6.81 36.36
N ARG A 156 -27.99 -8.03 36.26
CA ARG A 156 -29.42 -8.26 36.03
C ARG A 156 -30.19 -7.58 37.17
N LYS A 157 -30.79 -6.41 36.94
CA LYS A 157 -31.86 -5.92 37.81
C LYS A 157 -32.95 -7.00 37.79
N PRO A 158 -33.30 -7.62 38.94
CA PRO A 158 -34.35 -8.62 38.95
C PRO A 158 -35.63 -7.97 38.44
N ALA A 159 -36.28 -8.61 37.48
CA ALA A 159 -37.59 -8.19 37.01
C ALA A 159 -38.49 -8.07 38.25
N VAL A 160 -38.88 -6.86 38.60
CA VAL A 160 -39.82 -6.60 39.69
C VAL A 160 -41.16 -7.17 39.20
N SER A 161 -41.38 -8.43 39.52
CA SER A 161 -42.68 -9.09 39.45
C SER A 161 -43.60 -8.34 40.41
N THR A 162 -44.34 -7.37 39.89
CA THR A 162 -45.50 -6.80 40.58
C THR A 162 -46.65 -7.80 40.47
N ALA A 163 -46.49 -8.94 41.13
CA ALA A 163 -47.60 -9.82 41.47
C ALA A 163 -48.45 -9.11 42.53
N ARG A 164 -49.36 -8.24 42.08
CA ARG A 164 -50.41 -7.64 42.90
C ARG A 164 -51.42 -8.74 43.23
N VAL A 165 -51.19 -9.48 44.31
CA VAL A 165 -52.16 -10.41 44.89
C VAL A 165 -53.33 -9.57 45.40
N VAL A 166 -54.41 -9.54 44.62
CA VAL A 166 -55.70 -9.00 45.06
C VAL A 166 -56.29 -10.03 46.01
N ALA A 167 -56.20 -9.76 47.31
CA ALA A 167 -56.89 -10.53 48.34
C ALA A 167 -58.41 -10.29 48.21
N HIS A 168 -59.12 -11.28 47.67
CA HIS A 168 -60.57 -11.36 47.81
C HIS A 168 -60.89 -11.77 49.25
N LYS A 169 -61.47 -10.84 50.04
CA LYS A 169 -62.23 -11.19 51.25
C LYS A 169 -63.68 -11.47 50.81
N GLY A 170 -64.13 -12.70 51.04
CA GLY A 170 -65.53 -13.11 51.14
C GLY A 170 -65.74 -13.70 52.52
#